data_AF-A0AAV9HHI6-F1
#
_entry.id   AF-A0AAV9HHI6-F1
#
_cell.length_a   1.000
_cell.length_b   1.000
_cell.length_c   1.000
_cell.angle_alpha   90.00
_cell.angle_beta   90.00
_cell.angle_gamma   90.00
#
_symmetry.space_group_name_H-M   'P 1'
#
loop_
_entity.id
_entity.type
_entity.pdbx_description
1 polymer ?
#
loop_
_entity_poly.entity_id
_entity_poly.type
_entity_poly.pdbx_seq_one_letter_code
_entity_poly.pdbx_strand_id
1 'polypeptide(L)'
;MSKVASFFPATTGFVPAQENKTRITGPRSTTMESAKIALIPCLLPEKQVHEPFDCAPSTKCNSWGCPSPQAAGPPREVAIRGAWLGIKKPLVQSDVLQLFVNKKDLREGSQKLLDIARANGGNRAFGSGGHNATVDYIYNTLVKLNYYNVKKQPFTEVFSQGNATLSIDGVRVASEILTYTPGGSVEAPLVAVPNLGCVLADYPAEVAGKIAFVSRGTCPFADKSLAAKAAGASAIVIYNNVAGALSGTLGAPFKDYAPSVGISQEDAAAVLTKLAAGAVTASVKVDAIVEPRTNYNVIAETKGGDHNNVLALGGHTDSVAAGPGINDDGSGTIGILNVAKYLSHFRVNNAVRFLFFGAEEFGLLGSYHYVKSINGSETELAKIRAYLNFDMIASPNYIYGIYDGDGSAFNLTGPEGSDLIEKDFENFFKSKRTPSVPSEFSGRSDYAGFIQNGIPSGGLFTGAEVLKTEEEAKLFGGTAGVAYDVNYHKAGDTIENLNWEAFVLNTKAIAHSVAKYAVSWKGFPAVNLAKRRYAGDKAKVFKREIETHQHDHHSGPCGGGALI
;
A
#
# COMPACT_ATOMS: atom_id res chain seq x y z
N MET A 1 38.23 -21.70 42.70
CA MET A 1 38.90 -20.66 43.52
C MET A 1 38.35 -19.31 43.03
N SER A 2 37.71 -18.40 43.75
CA SER A 2 37.23 -18.21 45.13
C SER A 2 36.02 -17.24 45.02
N LYS A 3 34.85 -17.48 45.65
CA LYS A 3 34.37 -16.91 46.95
C LYS A 3 34.49 -15.37 47.01
N VAL A 4 33.48 -14.51 47.25
CA VAL A 4 32.53 -14.35 48.40
C VAL A 4 31.52 -13.20 48.05
N ALA A 5 30.19 -13.39 48.11
CA ALA A 5 29.18 -12.95 49.11
C ALA A 5 28.86 -11.43 49.18
N SER A 6 27.64 -10.97 48.83
CA SER A 6 26.38 -10.86 49.62
C SER A 6 26.28 -9.59 50.47
N PHE A 7 25.19 -8.81 50.37
CA PHE A 7 24.41 -8.25 51.49
C PHE A 7 23.23 -7.38 50.99
N PHE A 8 22.01 -7.78 51.38
CA PHE A 8 20.77 -6.97 51.47
C PHE A 8 20.72 -6.30 52.87
N PRO A 9 19.95 -5.22 53.12
CA PRO A 9 18.54 -5.41 53.49
C PRO A 9 17.56 -4.30 53.02
N ALA A 10 16.29 -4.71 52.94
CA ALA A 10 15.11 -3.86 52.89
C ALA A 10 14.66 -3.49 54.31
N THR A 11 14.04 -2.32 54.50
CA THR A 11 12.95 -2.10 55.48
C THR A 11 12.22 -0.77 55.25
N THR A 12 10.92 -0.88 54.94
CA THR A 12 9.75 -0.18 55.53
C THR A 12 9.65 1.36 55.60
N GLY A 13 8.51 1.88 55.11
CA GLY A 13 8.01 3.21 55.45
C GLY A 13 6.69 3.57 54.75
N PHE A 14 5.57 3.08 55.28
CA PHE A 14 4.19 3.42 54.92
C PHE A 14 3.74 4.67 55.72
N VAL A 15 3.23 5.73 55.08
CA VAL A 15 2.18 6.63 55.63
C VAL A 15 1.40 7.30 54.47
N PRO A 16 0.06 7.23 54.44
CA PRO A 16 -0.79 7.97 53.50
C PRO A 16 -1.38 9.25 54.12
N ALA A 17 -1.69 10.26 53.31
CA ALA A 17 -2.59 11.37 53.67
C ALA A 17 -3.49 11.65 52.46
N GLN A 18 -4.73 11.15 52.42
CA GLN A 18 -5.96 11.74 52.98
C GLN A 18 -6.28 13.15 52.46
N GLU A 19 -7.31 13.16 51.62
CA GLU A 19 -8.37 14.14 51.37
C GLU A 19 -8.22 15.54 52.01
N ASN A 20 -8.37 16.57 51.17
CA ASN A 20 -8.98 17.81 51.61
C ASN A 20 -10.10 18.20 50.63
N LYS A 21 -11.33 17.92 51.04
CA LYS A 21 -12.56 18.50 50.48
C LYS A 21 -12.73 19.89 51.08
N THR A 22 -12.78 20.91 50.24
CA THR A 22 -13.36 22.20 50.60
C THR A 22 -14.36 22.63 49.54
N ARG A 23 -15.62 22.56 49.95
CA ARG A 23 -16.83 23.01 49.26
C ARG A 23 -17.18 24.36 49.85
N ILE A 24 -17.06 25.46 49.10
CA ILE A 24 -17.65 26.76 49.47
C ILE A 24 -18.24 27.43 48.20
N THR A 25 -19.57 27.38 48.15
CA THR A 25 -20.57 28.37 47.68
C THR A 25 -20.21 29.44 46.63
N GLY A 26 -20.97 29.47 45.54
CA GLY A 26 -21.27 30.70 44.76
C GLY A 26 -22.19 31.67 45.53
N PRO A 27 -22.56 32.87 45.01
CA PRO A 27 -23.21 33.04 43.70
C PRO A 27 -22.91 34.36 42.93
N ARG A 28 -23.67 34.57 41.82
CA ARG A 28 -23.82 35.76 40.92
C ARG A 28 -22.89 35.75 39.70
N SER A 29 -23.37 35.48 38.47
CA SER A 29 -24.34 36.20 37.61
C SER A 29 -23.84 37.57 37.12
N THR A 30 -23.20 37.58 35.96
CA THR A 30 -23.15 38.72 35.04
C THR A 30 -23.17 38.20 33.61
N THR A 31 -24.13 38.75 32.86
CA THR A 31 -24.50 38.56 31.47
C THR A 31 -23.59 39.31 30.49
N MET A 32 -23.82 39.07 29.19
CA MET A 32 -23.24 39.67 27.95
C MET A 32 -22.01 38.91 27.42
N GLU A 33 -21.87 38.56 26.14
CA GLU A 33 -22.67 38.85 24.94
C GLU A 33 -22.27 37.82 23.87
N SER A 34 -23.22 37.05 23.34
CA SER A 34 -22.99 36.13 22.22
C SER A 34 -23.51 36.77 20.93
N ALA A 35 -22.60 37.00 19.98
CA ALA A 35 -22.90 37.57 18.68
C ALA A 35 -23.86 36.68 17.89
N LYS A 36 -24.97 37.29 17.45
CA LYS A 36 -26.00 36.71 16.59
C LYS A 36 -25.47 36.53 15.16
N ILE A 37 -25.58 35.33 14.62
CA ILE A 37 -25.56 35.08 13.17
C ILE A 37 -27.01 34.85 12.74
N ALA A 38 -27.47 35.67 11.80
CA ALA A 38 -28.83 35.64 11.27
C ALA A 38 -29.05 34.39 10.40
N LEU A 39 -30.08 33.61 10.73
CA LEU A 39 -30.67 32.57 9.89
C LEU A 39 -31.79 33.21 9.04
N ILE A 40 -31.68 33.09 7.72
CA ILE A 40 -32.72 33.45 6.75
C ILE A 40 -33.61 32.20 6.56
N PRO A 41 -34.93 32.25 6.78
CA PRO A 41 -35.82 31.12 6.50
C PRO A 41 -36.33 31.16 5.05
N CYS A 42 -36.14 30.08 4.31
CA CYS A 42 -36.82 29.81 3.04
C CYS A 42 -38.29 29.44 3.31
N LEU A 43 -39.20 30.22 2.73
CA LEU A 43 -40.63 29.91 2.63
C LEU A 43 -40.88 29.10 1.34
N LEU A 44 -41.49 27.93 1.48
CA LEU A 44 -42.21 27.22 0.41
C LEU A 44 -43.68 27.14 0.82
N PRO A 45 -44.66 27.35 -0.09
CA PRO A 45 -46.03 26.96 0.16
C PRO A 45 -46.37 25.65 -0.57
N GLU A 46 -47.01 24.74 0.16
CA GLU A 46 -47.78 23.60 -0.34
C GLU A 46 -49.05 24.07 -1.09
N LYS A 47 -49.48 23.33 -2.13
CA LYS A 47 -50.91 23.02 -2.37
C LYS A 47 -51.13 21.89 -3.40
N GLN A 48 -51.67 20.78 -2.88
CA GLN A 48 -52.79 19.91 -3.34
C GLN A 48 -52.94 19.39 -4.79
N VAL A 49 -52.75 18.06 -4.92
CA VAL A 49 -53.60 16.95 -5.44
C VAL A 49 -54.78 17.23 -6.41
N HIS A 50 -54.75 16.64 -7.62
CA HIS A 50 -55.66 15.61 -8.18
C HIS A 50 -55.46 15.38 -9.71
N GLU A 51 -55.49 14.11 -10.13
CA GLU A 51 -55.36 13.55 -11.51
C GLU A 51 -56.68 13.61 -12.34
N PRO A 52 -56.85 12.86 -13.48
CA PRO A 52 -56.19 12.92 -14.80
C PRO A 52 -57.22 13.03 -15.96
N PHE A 53 -56.82 13.30 -17.21
CA PHE A 53 -57.63 12.94 -18.39
C PHE A 53 -56.78 12.69 -19.64
N ASP A 54 -57.10 11.57 -20.30
CA ASP A 54 -56.46 10.97 -21.47
C ASP A 54 -57.07 11.42 -22.82
N CYS A 55 -56.22 11.35 -23.85
CA CYS A 55 -56.46 11.04 -25.28
C CYS A 55 -57.19 12.01 -26.26
N ALA A 56 -56.58 12.09 -27.45
CA ALA A 56 -56.77 12.90 -28.68
C ALA A 56 -58.04 12.51 -29.51
N PRO A 57 -58.30 12.94 -30.79
CA PRO A 57 -57.49 13.73 -31.77
C PRO A 57 -58.26 14.74 -32.68
N SER A 58 -57.52 15.50 -33.51
CA SER A 58 -57.75 15.76 -34.96
C SER A 58 -57.60 17.21 -35.49
N THR A 59 -56.80 17.29 -36.56
CA THR A 59 -56.90 18.14 -37.78
C THR A 59 -56.68 19.67 -37.80
N LYS A 60 -55.64 20.00 -38.59
CA LYS A 60 -55.49 21.05 -39.63
C LYS A 60 -54.92 22.44 -39.27
N CYS A 61 -53.75 22.65 -39.87
CA CYS A 61 -52.97 23.86 -40.16
C CYS A 61 -53.75 25.18 -40.35
N ASN A 62 -53.20 26.29 -39.85
CA ASN A 62 -52.40 27.22 -40.66
C ASN A 62 -51.89 28.45 -39.87
N SER A 63 -50.62 28.80 -40.16
CA SER A 63 -50.09 30.17 -40.32
C SER A 63 -49.74 31.02 -39.07
N TRP A 64 -48.53 31.59 -39.15
CA TRP A 64 -47.94 32.69 -38.36
C TRP A 64 -47.26 32.36 -37.03
N GLY A 65 -45.93 32.21 -37.13
CA GLY A 65 -44.91 32.82 -36.25
C GLY A 65 -45.06 32.66 -34.73
N CYS A 66 -44.33 31.71 -34.15
CA CYS A 66 -43.91 31.77 -32.75
C CYS A 66 -42.42 31.43 -32.63
N PRO A 67 -41.60 32.25 -31.94
CA PRO A 67 -40.20 31.96 -31.70
C PRO A 67 -40.06 30.79 -30.71
N SER A 68 -39.12 29.89 -30.99
CA SER A 68 -38.78 28.75 -30.13
C SER A 68 -38.33 29.20 -28.73
N PRO A 69 -38.79 28.54 -27.64
CA PRO A 69 -38.17 28.72 -26.32
C PRO A 69 -36.77 28.11 -26.35
N GLN A 70 -35.77 28.96 -26.19
CA GLN A 70 -34.38 28.55 -25.97
C GLN A 70 -34.31 27.65 -24.73
N ALA A 71 -33.60 26.54 -24.89
CA ALA A 71 -33.28 25.60 -23.83
C ALA A 71 -32.71 26.34 -22.62
N ALA A 72 -33.28 26.05 -21.44
CA ALA A 72 -32.71 26.47 -20.17
C ALA A 72 -31.29 25.91 -20.06
N GLY A 73 -30.30 26.82 -20.10
CA GLY A 73 -28.90 26.48 -19.89
C GLY A 73 -28.66 25.90 -18.49
N PRO A 74 -27.58 25.13 -18.31
CA PRO A 74 -27.26 24.53 -17.01
C PRO A 74 -26.98 25.62 -15.95
N PRO A 75 -27.22 25.34 -14.66
CA PRO A 75 -26.98 26.30 -13.60
C PRO A 75 -25.50 26.72 -13.57
N ARG A 76 -25.29 28.03 -13.46
CA ARG A 76 -23.98 28.70 -13.50
C ARG A 76 -22.99 28.02 -12.55
N GLU A 77 -21.94 27.46 -13.13
CA GLU A 77 -20.69 27.12 -12.49
C GLU A 77 -20.17 28.39 -11.78
N VAL A 78 -20.10 28.39 -10.45
CA VAL A 78 -19.40 29.45 -9.71
C VAL A 78 -17.91 29.25 -9.99
N ALA A 79 -17.45 29.85 -11.08
CA ALA A 79 -16.04 29.93 -11.41
C ALA A 79 -15.33 30.80 -10.36
N ILE A 80 -14.87 30.19 -9.28
CA ILE A 80 -13.81 30.78 -8.44
C ILE A 80 -12.48 30.54 -9.18
N ARG A 81 -12.29 31.19 -10.33
CA ARG A 81 -11.02 31.24 -11.04
C ARG A 81 -10.65 32.69 -11.27
N GLY A 82 -9.66 33.15 -10.49
CA GLY A 82 -8.89 34.36 -10.79
C GLY A 82 -9.29 35.60 -10.01
N ALA A 83 -8.88 35.69 -8.73
CA ALA A 83 -8.50 36.93 -8.03
C ALA A 83 -8.00 36.62 -6.60
N TRP A 84 -6.86 35.95 -6.46
CA TRP A 84 -6.18 35.77 -5.16
C TRP A 84 -4.81 36.46 -5.13
N LEU A 85 -4.68 37.60 -5.80
CA LEU A 85 -3.55 38.50 -5.60
C LEU A 85 -3.86 39.40 -4.41
N GLY A 86 -3.53 38.95 -3.20
CA GLY A 86 -3.50 39.79 -2.00
C GLY A 86 -4.24 39.28 -0.76
N ILE A 87 -5.11 38.25 -0.86
CA ILE A 87 -5.80 37.68 0.31
C ILE A 87 -5.03 36.45 0.80
N LYS A 88 -4.58 36.47 2.07
CA LYS A 88 -3.94 35.31 2.72
C LYS A 88 -4.89 34.11 2.67
N LYS A 89 -4.40 32.95 2.19
CA LYS A 89 -5.18 31.70 2.16
C LYS A 89 -5.78 31.41 3.56
N PRO A 90 -7.04 30.95 3.65
CA PRO A 90 -7.65 30.60 4.94
C PRO A 90 -6.92 29.42 5.57
N LEU A 91 -6.93 29.33 6.91
CA LEU A 91 -6.43 28.14 7.60
C LEU A 91 -7.27 26.94 7.19
N VAL A 92 -6.62 25.80 6.92
CA VAL A 92 -7.32 24.57 6.57
C VAL A 92 -8.30 24.17 7.67
N GLN A 93 -9.50 23.77 7.27
CA GLN A 93 -10.54 23.24 8.15
C GLN A 93 -10.98 21.88 7.62
N SER A 94 -11.26 20.95 8.52
CA SER A 94 -11.48 19.55 8.17
C SER A 94 -12.74 19.32 7.36
N ASP A 95 -13.84 19.93 7.78
CA ASP A 95 -15.12 19.92 7.09
C ASP A 95 -15.01 20.54 5.70
N VAL A 96 -14.34 21.70 5.58
CA VAL A 96 -14.15 22.39 4.30
C VAL A 96 -13.26 21.57 3.36
N LEU A 97 -12.13 21.03 3.82
CA LEU A 97 -11.22 20.24 2.98
C LEU A 97 -11.90 18.96 2.49
N GLN A 98 -12.71 18.30 3.31
CA GLN A 98 -13.50 17.13 2.92
C GLN A 98 -14.50 17.42 1.80
N LEU A 99 -15.02 18.65 1.69
CA LEU A 99 -15.97 19.04 0.62
C LEU A 99 -15.32 19.09 -0.76
N PHE A 100 -14.00 19.27 -0.85
CA PHE A 100 -13.30 19.22 -2.13
C PHE A 100 -13.21 17.79 -2.68
N VAL A 101 -13.27 16.78 -1.81
CA VAL A 101 -13.16 15.37 -2.19
C VAL A 101 -14.41 14.94 -2.97
N ASN A 102 -14.20 14.58 -4.23
CA ASN A 102 -15.28 14.17 -5.12
C ASN A 102 -14.85 12.99 -6.02
N LYS A 103 -15.84 12.17 -6.42
CA LYS A 103 -15.63 10.97 -7.23
C LYS A 103 -15.01 11.28 -8.60
N LYS A 104 -15.31 12.44 -9.19
CA LYS A 104 -14.83 12.81 -10.52
C LYS A 104 -13.31 12.93 -10.53
N ASP A 105 -12.73 13.69 -9.61
CA ASP A 105 -11.27 13.87 -9.51
C ASP A 105 -10.52 12.56 -9.23
N LEU A 106 -11.10 11.70 -8.36
CA LEU A 106 -10.54 10.38 -8.07
C LEU A 106 -10.57 9.48 -9.32
N ARG A 107 -11.69 9.50 -10.06
CA ARG A 107 -11.82 8.73 -11.30
C ARG A 107 -10.88 9.23 -12.39
N GLU A 108 -10.74 10.53 -12.56
CA GLU A 108 -9.81 11.13 -13.53
C GLU A 108 -8.36 10.79 -13.21
N GLY A 109 -7.97 10.85 -11.94
CA GLY A 109 -6.64 10.44 -11.49
C GLY A 109 -6.38 8.94 -11.73
N SER A 110 -7.33 8.09 -11.37
CA SER A 110 -7.24 6.64 -11.56
C SER A 110 -7.18 6.26 -13.04
N GLN A 111 -8.00 6.91 -13.88
CA GLN A 111 -7.95 6.75 -15.33
C GLN A 111 -6.59 7.16 -15.87
N LYS A 112 -5.99 8.24 -15.37
CA LYS A 112 -4.67 8.67 -15.81
C LYS A 112 -3.59 7.63 -15.53
N LEU A 113 -3.64 6.97 -14.37
CA LEU A 113 -2.73 5.86 -14.05
C LEU A 113 -2.95 4.65 -14.96
N LEU A 114 -4.21 4.33 -15.29
CA LEU A 114 -4.56 3.24 -16.20
C LEU A 114 -4.07 3.52 -17.63
N ASP A 115 -4.22 4.75 -18.11
CA ASP A 115 -3.73 5.18 -19.41
C ASP A 115 -2.20 5.08 -19.49
N ILE A 116 -1.50 5.47 -18.41
CA ILE A 116 -0.05 5.31 -18.30
C ILE A 116 0.34 3.83 -18.35
N ALA A 117 -0.33 2.98 -17.59
CA ALA A 117 -0.08 1.54 -17.58
C ALA A 117 -0.26 0.94 -18.98
N ARG A 118 -1.41 1.20 -19.63
CA ARG A 118 -1.72 0.72 -20.99
C ARG A 118 -0.71 1.18 -22.03
N ALA A 119 -0.25 2.42 -21.95
CA ALA A 119 0.77 2.94 -22.86
C ALA A 119 2.16 2.31 -22.66
N ASN A 120 2.38 1.58 -21.55
CA ASN A 120 3.68 1.03 -21.17
C ASN A 120 3.63 -0.47 -20.84
N GLY A 121 2.86 -1.25 -21.61
CA GLY A 121 2.83 -2.71 -21.48
C GLY A 121 1.83 -3.23 -20.42
N GLY A 122 0.86 -2.40 -20.02
CA GLY A 122 -0.26 -2.80 -19.16
C GLY A 122 0.00 -2.71 -17.66
N ASN A 123 1.17 -2.22 -17.23
CA ASN A 123 1.55 -2.13 -15.82
C ASN A 123 2.37 -0.87 -15.52
N ARG A 124 2.63 -0.64 -14.23
CA ARG A 124 3.54 0.39 -13.73
C ARG A 124 4.62 -0.21 -12.85
N ALA A 125 5.14 -1.38 -13.23
CA ALA A 125 6.15 -2.06 -12.46
C ALA A 125 7.40 -1.21 -12.25
N PHE A 126 8.01 -1.33 -11.08
CA PHE A 126 9.25 -0.65 -10.72
C PHE A 126 10.27 -0.63 -11.87
N GLY A 127 10.80 0.55 -12.18
CA GLY A 127 11.82 0.72 -13.22
C GLY A 127 11.32 0.50 -14.66
N SER A 128 10.01 0.33 -14.88
CA SER A 128 9.39 0.32 -16.21
C SER A 128 9.12 1.74 -16.73
N GLY A 129 8.80 1.85 -18.03
CA GLY A 129 8.32 3.11 -18.61
C GLY A 129 7.02 3.60 -17.94
N GLY A 130 6.13 2.70 -17.53
CA GLY A 130 4.87 3.03 -16.88
C GLY A 130 5.06 3.64 -15.50
N HIS A 131 6.04 3.13 -14.74
CA HIS A 131 6.40 3.71 -13.45
C HIS A 131 7.03 5.09 -13.60
N ASN A 132 8.01 5.25 -14.50
CA ASN A 132 8.64 6.55 -14.76
C ASN A 132 7.63 7.63 -15.19
N ALA A 133 6.69 7.28 -16.07
CA ALA A 133 5.63 8.18 -16.49
C ALA A 133 4.67 8.55 -15.35
N THR A 134 4.48 7.67 -14.37
CA THR A 134 3.66 7.92 -13.17
C THR A 134 4.34 8.86 -12.20
N VAL A 135 5.64 8.65 -11.94
CA VAL A 135 6.49 9.58 -11.19
C VAL A 135 6.47 10.96 -11.84
N ASP A 136 6.59 11.04 -13.17
CA ASP A 136 6.51 12.31 -13.92
C ASP A 136 5.15 12.98 -13.77
N TYR A 137 4.07 12.22 -13.89
CA TYR A 137 2.71 12.75 -13.72
C TYR A 137 2.51 13.37 -12.33
N ILE A 138 2.91 12.66 -11.27
CA ILE A 138 2.78 13.13 -9.89
C ILE A 138 3.65 14.36 -9.66
N TYR A 139 4.94 14.28 -10.01
CA TYR A 139 5.89 15.38 -9.86
C TYR A 139 5.41 16.65 -10.57
N ASN A 140 5.05 16.54 -11.85
CA ASN A 140 4.60 17.69 -12.65
C ASN A 140 3.29 18.27 -12.12
N THR A 141 2.39 17.43 -11.59
CA THR A 141 1.14 17.89 -10.98
C THR A 141 1.42 18.72 -9.74
N LEU A 142 2.29 18.25 -8.84
CA LEU A 142 2.59 18.93 -7.58
C LEU A 142 3.41 20.21 -7.78
N VAL A 143 4.38 20.22 -8.71
CA VAL A 143 5.18 21.41 -9.05
C VAL A 143 4.28 22.55 -9.54
N LYS A 144 3.29 22.25 -10.39
CA LYS A 144 2.36 23.25 -10.95
C LYS A 144 1.52 23.96 -9.88
N LEU A 145 1.32 23.34 -8.71
CA LEU A 145 0.57 23.96 -7.61
C LEU A 145 1.33 25.13 -6.96
N ASN A 146 2.65 25.19 -7.14
CA ASN A 146 3.55 26.18 -6.52
C ASN A 146 3.33 26.34 -4.99
N TYR A 147 2.87 25.28 -4.33
CA TYR A 147 2.56 25.25 -2.90
C TYR A 147 3.52 24.36 -2.11
N TYR A 148 4.22 23.47 -2.82
CA TYR A 148 5.10 22.46 -2.26
C TYR A 148 6.56 22.69 -2.70
N ASN A 149 7.50 22.33 -1.84
CA ASN A 149 8.86 22.00 -2.22
C ASN A 149 8.84 20.54 -2.70
N VAL A 150 8.90 20.34 -4.02
CA VAL A 150 8.78 19.03 -4.66
C VAL A 150 10.16 18.53 -5.10
N LYS A 151 10.52 17.31 -4.72
CA LYS A 151 11.79 16.67 -5.10
C LYS A 151 11.53 15.25 -5.60
N LYS A 152 12.21 14.87 -6.68
CA LYS A 152 12.44 13.46 -6.99
C LYS A 152 13.68 12.98 -6.26
N GLN A 153 13.54 11.94 -5.44
CA GLN A 153 14.67 11.31 -4.76
C GLN A 153 15.08 10.07 -5.56
N PRO A 154 16.19 10.12 -6.33
CA PRO A 154 16.66 8.96 -7.06
C PRO A 154 17.26 7.91 -6.11
N PHE A 155 17.03 6.65 -6.41
CA PHE A 155 17.72 5.52 -5.81
C PHE A 155 17.83 4.39 -6.84
N THR A 156 18.87 3.56 -6.74
CA THR A 156 19.14 2.50 -7.70
C THR A 156 19.02 1.16 -7.00
N GLU A 157 18.20 0.28 -7.54
CA GLU A 157 17.97 -1.06 -7.03
C GLU A 157 17.96 -2.08 -8.17
N VAL A 158 18.16 -3.36 -7.83
CA VAL A 158 18.21 -4.42 -8.85
C VAL A 158 16.79 -4.82 -9.24
N PHE A 159 16.44 -4.55 -10.50
CA PHE A 159 15.23 -5.02 -11.13
C PHE A 159 15.41 -6.47 -11.58
N SER A 160 14.40 -7.31 -11.32
CA SER A 160 14.32 -8.68 -11.81
C SER A 160 12.94 -8.95 -12.39
N GLN A 161 12.89 -9.39 -13.64
CA GLN A 161 11.65 -9.83 -14.29
C GLN A 161 11.98 -10.90 -15.31
N GLY A 162 11.05 -11.83 -15.53
CA GLY A 162 11.18 -12.76 -16.64
C GLY A 162 9.99 -13.68 -16.75
N ASN A 163 10.09 -14.62 -17.68
CA ASN A 163 9.20 -15.76 -17.79
C ASN A 163 10.02 -17.00 -18.15
N ALA A 164 9.39 -18.17 -17.96
CA ALA A 164 9.94 -19.44 -18.37
C ALA A 164 8.97 -20.18 -19.28
N THR A 165 9.53 -20.94 -20.21
CA THR A 165 8.82 -22.02 -20.89
C THR A 165 9.59 -23.31 -20.64
N LEU A 166 8.90 -24.30 -20.08
CA LEU A 166 9.41 -25.65 -19.86
C LEU A 166 8.59 -26.65 -20.68
N SER A 167 9.29 -27.52 -21.40
CA SER A 167 8.68 -28.69 -22.04
C SER A 167 9.48 -29.94 -21.69
N ILE A 168 8.80 -31.04 -21.41
CA ILE A 168 9.39 -32.34 -21.08
C ILE A 168 8.87 -33.37 -22.10
N ASP A 169 9.78 -33.98 -22.85
CA ASP A 169 9.50 -34.81 -24.03
C ASP A 169 8.53 -34.14 -25.02
N GLY A 170 8.69 -32.83 -25.22
CA GLY A 170 7.84 -32.02 -26.09
C GLY A 170 6.48 -31.61 -25.51
N VAL A 171 6.13 -32.07 -24.30
CA VAL A 171 4.89 -31.66 -23.61
C VAL A 171 5.17 -30.46 -22.72
N ARG A 172 4.41 -29.38 -22.90
CA ARG A 172 4.53 -28.18 -22.06
C ARG A 172 4.13 -28.49 -20.61
N VAL A 173 4.96 -28.05 -19.68
CA VAL A 173 4.71 -28.13 -18.23
C VAL A 173 4.56 -26.73 -17.68
N ALA A 174 3.61 -26.52 -16.76
CA ALA A 174 3.47 -25.24 -16.07
C ALA A 174 4.73 -24.99 -15.24
N SER A 175 5.34 -23.81 -15.40
CA SER A 175 6.61 -23.49 -14.76
C SER A 175 6.72 -22.01 -14.45
N GLU A 176 7.30 -21.70 -13.31
CA GLU A 176 7.58 -20.34 -12.86
C GLU A 176 9.09 -20.10 -12.78
N ILE A 177 9.52 -18.85 -12.94
CA ILE A 177 10.91 -18.48 -12.70
C ILE A 177 11.17 -18.28 -11.21
N LEU A 178 12.40 -18.50 -10.77
CA LEU A 178 12.85 -18.01 -9.47
C LEU A 178 13.39 -16.58 -9.62
N THR A 179 13.04 -15.67 -8.71
CA THR A 179 13.56 -14.28 -8.73
C THR A 179 15.09 -14.28 -8.77
N TYR A 180 15.67 -13.39 -9.59
CA TYR A 180 17.10 -13.30 -9.89
C TYR A 180 17.70 -14.45 -10.72
N THR A 181 16.90 -15.37 -11.24
CA THR A 181 17.41 -16.36 -12.20
C THR A 181 18.02 -15.65 -13.42
N PRO A 182 19.20 -16.08 -13.89
CA PRO A 182 19.71 -15.61 -15.16
C PRO A 182 18.86 -16.16 -16.32
N GLY A 183 18.86 -15.44 -17.43
CA GLY A 183 18.31 -15.93 -18.68
C GLY A 183 19.16 -17.05 -19.27
N GLY A 184 18.53 -17.93 -20.05
CA GLY A 184 19.21 -19.04 -20.70
C GLY A 184 18.24 -19.94 -21.45
N SER A 185 18.75 -20.65 -22.45
CA SER A 185 17.97 -21.61 -23.24
C SER A 185 18.79 -22.88 -23.42
N VAL A 186 18.22 -24.02 -23.04
CA VAL A 186 18.85 -25.33 -23.23
C VAL A 186 17.80 -26.39 -23.51
N GLU A 187 18.13 -27.29 -24.44
CA GLU A 187 17.44 -28.57 -24.62
C GLU A 187 18.45 -29.69 -24.38
N ALA A 188 18.23 -30.47 -23.32
CA ALA A 188 19.16 -31.53 -22.92
C ALA A 188 18.43 -32.59 -22.07
N PRO A 189 19.05 -33.77 -21.83
CA PRO A 189 18.47 -34.77 -20.96
C PRO A 189 18.32 -34.25 -19.52
N LEU A 190 17.26 -34.68 -18.85
CA LEU A 190 17.04 -34.43 -17.43
C LEU A 190 17.83 -35.44 -16.59
N VAL A 191 18.44 -34.97 -15.50
CA VAL A 191 19.16 -35.81 -14.54
C VAL A 191 18.56 -35.59 -13.16
N ALA A 192 17.99 -36.64 -12.58
CA ALA A 192 17.54 -36.63 -11.20
C ALA A 192 18.73 -36.47 -10.26
N VAL A 193 18.71 -35.43 -9.43
CA VAL A 193 19.74 -35.18 -8.43
C VAL A 193 19.31 -35.83 -7.11
N PRO A 194 20.14 -36.69 -6.50
CA PRO A 194 19.84 -37.29 -5.21
C PRO A 194 19.77 -36.26 -4.07
N ASN A 195 19.25 -36.71 -2.93
CA ASN A 195 19.05 -35.88 -1.73
C ASN A 195 18.20 -34.64 -2.06
N LEU A 196 18.72 -33.45 -1.73
CA LEU A 196 18.05 -32.17 -1.96
C LEU A 196 18.88 -31.26 -2.88
N GLY A 197 20.00 -31.72 -3.45
CA GLY A 197 20.86 -30.86 -4.27
C GLY A 197 21.40 -29.64 -3.51
N CYS A 198 21.64 -29.74 -2.21
CA CYS A 198 22.05 -28.59 -1.40
C CYS A 198 23.55 -28.29 -1.53
N VAL A 199 24.33 -29.31 -1.87
CA VAL A 199 25.79 -29.23 -1.96
C VAL A 199 26.26 -29.85 -3.26
N LEU A 200 27.46 -29.47 -3.72
CA LEU A 200 28.04 -29.98 -4.96
C LEU A 200 28.12 -31.52 -4.99
N ALA A 201 28.34 -32.16 -3.85
CA ALA A 201 28.43 -33.62 -3.74
C ALA A 201 27.11 -34.36 -4.06
N ASP A 202 25.97 -33.67 -4.00
CA ASP A 202 24.68 -34.24 -4.41
C ASP A 202 24.57 -34.38 -5.93
N TYR A 203 25.38 -33.66 -6.70
CA TYR A 203 25.27 -33.60 -8.16
C TYR A 203 26.17 -34.65 -8.82
N PRO A 204 25.60 -35.65 -9.51
CA PRO A 204 26.39 -36.66 -10.20
C PRO A 204 27.12 -36.04 -11.38
N ALA A 205 28.27 -36.63 -11.77
CA ALA A 205 29.08 -36.13 -12.87
C ALA A 205 28.30 -36.08 -14.21
N GLU A 206 27.29 -36.94 -14.36
CA GLU A 206 26.45 -36.97 -15.56
C GLU A 206 25.61 -35.70 -15.78
N VAL A 207 25.48 -34.81 -14.78
CA VAL A 207 24.70 -33.56 -14.90
C VAL A 207 25.40 -32.49 -15.76
N ALA A 208 26.71 -32.61 -15.97
CA ALA A 208 27.47 -31.65 -16.75
C ALA A 208 26.92 -31.54 -18.19
N GLY A 209 26.60 -30.32 -18.62
CA GLY A 209 25.97 -30.00 -19.90
C GLY A 209 24.45 -30.30 -19.98
N LYS A 210 23.87 -30.89 -18.93
CA LYS A 210 22.47 -31.34 -18.88
C LYS A 210 21.61 -30.50 -17.94
N ILE A 211 20.36 -30.91 -17.72
CA ILE A 211 19.41 -30.20 -16.85
C ILE A 211 19.27 -30.96 -15.53
N ALA A 212 19.58 -30.30 -14.42
CA ALA A 212 19.41 -30.86 -13.09
C ALA A 212 17.94 -30.85 -12.67
N PHE A 213 17.43 -31.97 -12.16
CA PHE A 213 16.07 -32.10 -11.62
C PHE A 213 16.11 -32.35 -10.12
N VAL A 214 15.70 -31.36 -9.33
CA VAL A 214 16.00 -31.28 -7.89
C VAL A 214 14.74 -31.05 -7.07
N SER A 215 14.59 -31.75 -5.95
CA SER A 215 13.45 -31.54 -5.04
C SER A 215 13.62 -30.26 -4.20
N ARG A 216 12.53 -29.54 -3.95
CA ARG A 216 12.47 -28.56 -2.85
C ARG A 216 12.71 -29.26 -1.52
N GLY A 217 13.40 -28.57 -0.62
CA GLY A 217 13.63 -29.07 0.73
C GLY A 217 14.07 -27.95 1.67
N THR A 218 14.89 -28.28 2.65
CA THR A 218 15.25 -27.39 3.76
C THR A 218 16.33 -26.36 3.40
N CYS A 219 17.12 -26.59 2.36
CA CYS A 219 18.17 -25.65 1.94
C CYS A 219 17.64 -24.58 0.96
N PRO A 220 18.23 -23.37 0.99
CA PRO A 220 17.90 -22.28 0.05
C PRO A 220 17.97 -22.70 -1.42
N PHE A 221 17.07 -22.16 -2.25
CA PHE A 221 17.11 -22.36 -3.71
C PHE A 221 18.41 -21.86 -4.35
N ALA A 222 18.99 -20.80 -3.76
CA ALA A 222 20.28 -20.25 -4.18
C ALA A 222 21.38 -21.30 -4.17
N ASP A 223 21.47 -22.10 -3.10
CA ASP A 223 22.51 -23.10 -2.92
C ASP A 223 22.36 -24.23 -3.94
N LYS A 224 21.11 -24.65 -4.23
CA LYS A 224 20.81 -25.62 -5.29
C LYS A 224 21.25 -25.12 -6.67
N SER A 225 20.91 -23.88 -6.99
CA SER A 225 21.26 -23.31 -8.29
C SER A 225 22.77 -23.12 -8.46
N LEU A 226 23.47 -22.67 -7.41
CA LEU A 226 24.93 -22.54 -7.39
C LEU A 226 25.62 -23.90 -7.51
N ALA A 227 25.17 -24.91 -6.77
CA ALA A 227 25.73 -26.26 -6.81
C ALA A 227 25.50 -26.91 -8.19
N ALA A 228 24.32 -26.75 -8.78
CA ALA A 228 24.03 -27.22 -10.13
C ALA A 228 24.96 -26.56 -11.16
N LYS A 229 25.13 -25.24 -11.09
CA LYS A 229 26.04 -24.51 -11.98
C LYS A 229 27.48 -24.98 -11.82
N ALA A 230 27.95 -25.13 -10.59
CA ALA A 230 29.29 -25.62 -10.28
C ALA A 230 29.53 -27.07 -10.76
N ALA A 231 28.48 -27.90 -10.76
CA ALA A 231 28.50 -29.25 -11.34
C ALA A 231 28.45 -29.26 -12.88
N GLY A 232 28.35 -28.08 -13.52
CA GLY A 232 28.30 -27.92 -14.96
C GLY A 232 26.91 -28.07 -15.57
N ALA A 233 25.84 -28.04 -14.78
CA ALA A 233 24.48 -28.09 -15.31
C ALA A 233 24.16 -26.84 -16.15
N SER A 234 23.46 -27.04 -17.26
CA SER A 234 23.05 -25.99 -18.18
C SER A 234 21.77 -25.26 -17.71
N ALA A 235 20.94 -25.93 -16.92
CA ALA A 235 19.79 -25.37 -16.22
C ALA A 235 19.40 -26.27 -15.03
N ILE A 236 18.52 -25.77 -14.16
CA ILE A 236 17.95 -26.50 -13.03
C ILE A 236 16.43 -26.34 -13.02
N VAL A 237 15.74 -27.48 -12.87
CA VAL A 237 14.30 -27.56 -12.62
C VAL A 237 14.12 -28.01 -11.18
N ILE A 238 13.47 -27.16 -10.37
CA ILE A 238 13.18 -27.43 -8.97
C ILE A 238 11.71 -27.78 -8.85
N TYR A 239 11.37 -28.91 -8.25
CA TYR A 239 9.97 -29.28 -8.04
C TYR A 239 9.54 -29.12 -6.60
N ASN A 240 8.27 -28.73 -6.42
CA ASN A 240 7.70 -28.52 -5.10
C ASN A 240 7.62 -29.83 -4.30
N ASN A 241 7.68 -29.73 -2.98
CA ASN A 241 7.51 -30.85 -2.04
C ASN A 241 6.15 -30.80 -1.29
N VAL A 242 5.32 -29.82 -1.66
CA VAL A 242 3.93 -29.66 -1.23
C VAL A 242 3.08 -29.35 -2.47
N ALA A 243 1.77 -29.51 -2.36
CA ALA A 243 0.84 -29.27 -3.46
C ALA A 243 0.92 -27.82 -3.99
N GLY A 244 0.75 -27.68 -5.30
CA GLY A 244 0.69 -26.39 -5.98
C GLY A 244 2.01 -25.92 -6.60
N ALA A 245 1.95 -24.81 -7.35
CA ALA A 245 3.07 -24.26 -8.09
C ALA A 245 4.24 -23.83 -7.19
N LEU A 246 5.46 -23.87 -7.73
CA LEU A 246 6.66 -23.41 -7.04
C LEU A 246 7.13 -22.08 -7.61
N SER A 247 6.96 -21.01 -6.84
CA SER A 247 7.65 -19.74 -7.04
C SER A 247 8.57 -19.46 -5.84
N GLY A 248 9.66 -18.74 -6.06
CA GLY A 248 10.65 -18.47 -5.02
C GLY A 248 11.73 -17.51 -5.49
N THR A 249 12.70 -17.21 -4.61
CA THR A 249 13.82 -16.32 -4.90
C THR A 249 15.15 -17.02 -4.74
N LEU A 250 16.13 -16.68 -5.58
CA LEU A 250 17.54 -17.05 -5.38
C LEU A 250 18.23 -16.17 -4.33
N GLY A 251 17.49 -15.25 -3.70
CA GLY A 251 17.92 -14.45 -2.56
C GLY A 251 18.74 -13.21 -2.92
N ALA A 252 19.73 -13.34 -3.80
CA ALA A 252 20.57 -12.22 -4.24
C ALA A 252 20.88 -12.29 -5.73
N PRO A 253 20.95 -11.16 -6.45
CA PRO A 253 21.28 -11.13 -7.88
C PRO A 253 22.78 -11.35 -8.15
N PHE A 254 23.10 -11.57 -9.44
CA PHE A 254 24.46 -11.59 -9.99
C PHE A 254 25.44 -12.62 -9.41
N LYS A 255 24.95 -13.68 -8.77
CA LYS A 255 25.78 -14.88 -8.53
C LYS A 255 25.77 -15.79 -9.74
N ASP A 256 26.67 -16.76 -9.77
CA ASP A 256 26.81 -17.74 -10.84
C ASP A 256 25.74 -18.84 -10.74
N TYR A 257 24.49 -18.45 -10.91
CA TYR A 257 23.34 -19.37 -10.89
C TYR A 257 23.19 -20.08 -12.24
N ALA A 258 22.60 -21.27 -12.20
CA ALA A 258 22.02 -21.88 -13.40
C ALA A 258 20.64 -21.26 -13.68
N PRO A 259 20.20 -21.14 -14.95
CA PRO A 259 18.80 -20.82 -15.27
C PRO A 259 17.87 -21.76 -14.49
N SER A 260 17.01 -21.19 -13.65
CA SER A 260 16.25 -21.90 -12.61
C SER A 260 14.75 -21.74 -12.82
N VAL A 261 14.04 -22.85 -12.91
CA VAL A 261 12.58 -22.89 -13.02
C VAL A 261 11.96 -23.77 -11.95
N GLY A 262 10.80 -23.38 -11.44
CA GLY A 262 10.00 -24.10 -10.47
C GLY A 262 8.80 -24.80 -11.11
N ILE A 263 8.50 -26.04 -10.69
CA ILE A 263 7.29 -26.76 -11.09
C ILE A 263 6.53 -27.32 -9.87
N SER A 264 5.27 -27.69 -10.09
CA SER A 264 4.40 -28.29 -9.07
C SER A 264 4.88 -29.69 -8.65
N GLN A 265 4.42 -30.15 -7.49
CA GLN A 265 4.68 -31.53 -7.03
C GLN A 265 4.00 -32.55 -7.95
N GLU A 266 2.80 -32.22 -8.43
CA GLU A 266 1.96 -33.06 -9.27
C GLU A 266 2.60 -33.31 -10.64
N ASP A 267 3.09 -32.25 -11.29
CA ASP A 267 3.80 -32.35 -12.56
C ASP A 267 5.11 -33.13 -12.40
N ALA A 268 5.82 -32.90 -11.31
CA ALA A 268 7.08 -33.58 -11.02
C ALA A 268 6.92 -35.09 -10.82
N ALA A 269 5.83 -35.55 -10.19
CA ALA A 269 5.58 -36.97 -9.98
C ALA A 269 5.49 -37.75 -11.32
N ALA A 270 4.86 -37.16 -12.33
CA ALA A 270 4.80 -37.73 -13.67
C ALA A 270 6.20 -37.79 -14.32
N VAL A 271 7.01 -36.75 -14.15
CA VAL A 271 8.39 -36.69 -14.68
C VAL A 271 9.31 -37.71 -14.01
N LEU A 272 9.22 -37.88 -12.69
CA LEU A 272 10.00 -38.87 -11.94
C LEU A 272 9.70 -40.29 -12.41
N THR A 273 8.43 -40.59 -12.68
CA THR A 273 8.00 -41.90 -13.22
C THR A 273 8.64 -42.17 -14.58
N LYS A 274 8.67 -41.16 -15.47
CA LYS A 274 9.33 -41.28 -16.78
C LYS A 274 10.85 -41.44 -16.65
N LEU A 275 11.49 -40.70 -15.76
CA LEU A 275 12.93 -40.80 -15.49
C LEU A 275 13.34 -42.18 -14.95
N ALA A 276 12.48 -42.81 -14.16
CA ALA A 276 12.69 -44.19 -13.70
C ALA A 276 12.56 -45.22 -14.84
N ALA A 277 11.79 -44.92 -15.88
CA ALA A 277 11.59 -45.78 -17.05
C ALA A 277 12.65 -45.60 -18.14
N GLY A 278 13.34 -44.45 -18.20
CA GLY A 278 14.38 -44.19 -19.18
C GLY A 278 14.81 -42.73 -19.27
N ALA A 279 15.55 -42.40 -20.33
CA ALA A 279 16.00 -41.04 -20.58
C ALA A 279 14.81 -40.12 -20.90
N VAL A 280 14.79 -38.95 -20.27
CA VAL A 280 13.81 -37.88 -20.47
C VAL A 280 14.55 -36.66 -20.98
N THR A 281 14.01 -35.97 -21.98
CA THR A 281 14.57 -34.73 -22.50
C THR A 281 13.72 -33.56 -22.06
N ALA A 282 14.34 -32.46 -21.65
CA ALA A 282 13.61 -31.21 -21.45
C ALA A 282 14.21 -30.05 -22.22
N SER A 283 13.33 -29.12 -22.57
CA SER A 283 13.65 -27.81 -23.10
C SER A 283 13.28 -26.77 -22.06
N VAL A 284 14.28 -26.04 -21.57
CA VAL A 284 14.14 -24.93 -20.62
C VAL A 284 14.52 -23.66 -21.35
N LYS A 285 13.58 -22.73 -21.44
CA LYS A 285 13.84 -21.36 -21.90
C LYS A 285 13.44 -20.39 -20.81
N VAL A 286 14.41 -19.62 -20.32
CA VAL A 286 14.22 -18.55 -19.35
C VAL A 286 14.57 -17.23 -20.02
N ASP A 287 13.56 -16.40 -20.24
CA ASP A 287 13.75 -15.03 -20.70
C ASP A 287 13.68 -14.13 -19.46
N ALA A 288 14.85 -13.77 -18.90
CA ALA A 288 14.95 -12.99 -17.67
C ALA A 288 15.89 -11.78 -17.82
N ILE A 289 15.51 -10.68 -17.18
CA ILE A 289 16.27 -9.45 -17.05
C ILE A 289 16.60 -9.27 -15.58
N VAL A 290 17.89 -9.14 -15.26
CA VAL A 290 18.39 -8.79 -13.94
C VAL A 290 19.39 -7.65 -14.12
N GLU A 291 19.02 -6.43 -13.71
CA GLU A 291 19.86 -5.26 -13.92
C GLU A 291 19.60 -4.16 -12.88
N PRO A 292 20.58 -3.32 -12.53
CA PRO A 292 20.33 -2.14 -11.72
C PRO A 292 19.47 -1.13 -12.50
N ARG A 293 18.38 -0.68 -11.90
CA ARG A 293 17.53 0.40 -12.44
C ARG A 293 17.43 1.55 -11.45
N THR A 294 17.53 2.77 -11.98
CA THR A 294 17.26 3.98 -11.21
C THR A 294 15.76 4.22 -11.14
N ASN A 295 15.29 4.54 -9.95
CA ASN A 295 13.92 4.81 -9.61
C ASN A 295 13.83 6.04 -8.70
N TYR A 296 12.61 6.50 -8.43
CA TYR A 296 12.36 7.78 -7.78
C TYR A 296 11.22 7.67 -6.79
N ASN A 297 11.46 8.17 -5.58
CA ASN A 297 10.36 8.64 -4.75
C ASN A 297 10.01 10.08 -5.17
N VAL A 298 8.74 10.49 -5.07
CA VAL A 298 8.35 11.90 -5.14
C VAL A 298 8.01 12.39 -3.74
N ILE A 299 8.70 13.44 -3.31
CA ILE A 299 8.53 14.06 -1.99
C ILE A 299 7.96 15.46 -2.22
N ALA A 300 6.81 15.76 -1.64
CA ALA A 300 6.19 17.09 -1.69
C ALA A 300 5.84 17.59 -0.30
N GLU A 301 6.63 18.54 0.21
CA GLU A 301 6.37 19.19 1.49
C GLU A 301 5.81 20.59 1.30
N THR A 302 4.81 20.98 2.08
CA THR A 302 4.25 22.34 2.02
C THR A 302 5.34 23.39 2.26
N LYS A 303 5.36 24.47 1.47
CA LYS A 303 6.32 25.58 1.64
C LYS A 303 6.11 26.37 2.94
N GLY A 304 4.92 26.28 3.53
CA GLY A 304 4.57 26.92 4.78
C GLY A 304 4.24 25.90 5.87
N GLY A 305 4.06 26.41 7.09
CA GLY A 305 3.89 25.61 8.30
C GLY A 305 5.21 25.40 9.04
N ASP A 306 5.13 24.78 10.21
CA ASP A 306 6.28 24.41 11.01
C ASP A 306 6.92 23.12 10.46
N HIS A 307 8.13 23.26 9.93
CA HIS A 307 8.94 22.17 9.38
C HIS A 307 9.64 21.33 10.45
N ASN A 308 9.52 21.69 11.73
CA ASN A 308 9.97 20.86 12.85
C ASN A 308 8.88 19.94 13.39
N ASN A 309 7.64 20.07 12.90
CA ASN A 309 6.48 19.32 13.35
C ASN A 309 5.66 18.83 12.15
N VAL A 310 6.21 17.90 11.39
CA VAL A 310 5.71 17.47 10.08
C VAL A 310 4.76 16.29 10.19
N LEU A 311 3.58 16.39 9.56
CA LEU A 311 2.77 15.22 9.22
C LEU A 311 3.29 14.63 7.91
N ALA A 312 3.79 13.41 7.93
CA ALA A 312 4.10 12.66 6.71
C ALA A 312 2.92 11.73 6.36
N LEU A 313 2.65 11.55 5.08
CA LEU A 313 1.70 10.56 4.59
C LEU A 313 2.10 10.06 3.21
N GLY A 314 1.82 8.81 2.89
CA GLY A 314 2.22 8.22 1.62
C GLY A 314 1.40 7.03 1.15
N GLY A 315 1.72 6.66 -0.09
CA GLY A 315 1.26 5.51 -0.85
C GLY A 315 2.27 5.24 -1.96
N HIS A 316 2.29 4.03 -2.51
CA HIS A 316 3.29 3.65 -3.51
C HIS A 316 2.77 3.83 -4.93
N THR A 317 3.72 3.99 -5.86
CA THR A 317 3.44 4.45 -7.23
C THR A 317 3.67 3.39 -8.29
N ASP A 318 4.46 2.36 -7.95
CA ASP A 318 4.60 1.16 -8.75
C ASP A 318 3.41 0.22 -8.59
N SER A 319 3.35 -0.78 -9.46
CA SER A 319 2.45 -1.94 -9.38
C SER A 319 3.25 -3.21 -9.59
N VAL A 320 2.65 -4.38 -9.43
CA VAL A 320 3.23 -5.59 -10.03
C VAL A 320 3.25 -5.55 -11.56
N ALA A 321 4.09 -6.40 -12.17
CA ALA A 321 4.16 -6.56 -13.62
C ALA A 321 2.90 -7.20 -14.25
N ALA A 322 2.14 -7.95 -13.46
CA ALA A 322 0.97 -8.71 -13.91
C ALA A 322 -0.24 -7.84 -14.26
N GLY A 323 -0.30 -6.60 -13.76
CA GLY A 323 -1.47 -5.77 -13.96
C GLY A 323 -1.25 -4.27 -13.77
N PRO A 324 -2.29 -3.47 -14.06
CA PRO A 324 -2.18 -2.04 -14.01
C PRO A 324 -2.11 -1.48 -12.60
N GLY A 325 -2.58 -2.18 -11.55
CA GLY A 325 -2.41 -1.73 -10.15
C GLY A 325 -3.25 -0.50 -9.78
N ILE A 326 -4.50 -0.41 -10.22
CA ILE A 326 -5.31 0.79 -10.01
C ILE A 326 -5.86 0.88 -8.59
N ASN A 327 -6.24 -0.22 -7.96
CA ASN A 327 -6.45 -0.23 -6.51
C ASN A 327 -5.11 -0.27 -5.79
N ASP A 328 -4.17 -1.09 -6.29
CA ASP A 328 -2.89 -1.42 -5.66
C ASP A 328 -1.66 -0.85 -6.42
N ASP A 329 -1.10 0.28 -6.02
CA ASP A 329 -1.65 1.27 -5.08
C ASP A 329 -2.02 2.58 -5.80
N GLY A 330 -2.67 2.43 -6.95
CA GLY A 330 -3.24 3.58 -7.64
C GLY A 330 -4.25 4.33 -6.76
N SER A 331 -4.97 3.64 -5.88
CA SER A 331 -6.01 4.25 -5.04
C SER A 331 -5.40 5.12 -3.93
N GLY A 332 -4.39 4.64 -3.20
CA GLY A 332 -3.67 5.42 -2.19
C GLY A 332 -2.95 6.61 -2.82
N THR A 333 -2.19 6.37 -3.89
CA THR A 333 -1.52 7.42 -4.66
C THR A 333 -2.47 8.53 -5.13
N ILE A 334 -3.61 8.18 -5.75
CA ILE A 334 -4.55 9.19 -6.25
C ILE A 334 -5.34 9.86 -5.12
N GLY A 335 -5.63 9.14 -4.04
CA GLY A 335 -6.26 9.69 -2.83
C GLY A 335 -5.40 10.81 -2.24
N ILE A 336 -4.13 10.54 -1.93
CA ILE A 336 -3.24 11.53 -1.34
C ILE A 336 -2.87 12.65 -2.32
N LEU A 337 -2.72 12.36 -3.63
CA LEU A 337 -2.45 13.38 -4.64
C LEU A 337 -3.58 14.40 -4.74
N ASN A 338 -4.84 13.94 -4.67
CA ASN A 338 -5.98 14.84 -4.69
C ASN A 338 -6.09 15.65 -3.39
N VAL A 339 -5.85 15.05 -2.22
CA VAL A 339 -5.78 15.81 -0.96
C VAL A 339 -4.67 16.88 -1.01
N ALA A 340 -3.52 16.58 -1.61
CA ALA A 340 -2.46 17.57 -1.83
C ALA A 340 -2.91 18.72 -2.76
N LYS A 341 -3.65 18.42 -3.84
CA LYS A 341 -4.25 19.45 -4.69
C LYS A 341 -5.21 20.33 -3.90
N TYR A 342 -6.10 19.75 -3.11
CA TYR A 342 -7.09 20.49 -2.33
C TYR A 342 -6.47 21.34 -1.22
N LEU A 343 -5.47 20.81 -0.52
CA LEU A 343 -4.76 21.53 0.55
C LEU A 343 -4.08 22.80 0.04
N SER A 344 -3.71 22.85 -1.25
CA SER A 344 -3.07 24.02 -1.86
C SER A 344 -3.94 25.29 -1.84
N HIS A 345 -5.25 25.18 -1.59
CA HIS A 345 -6.14 26.32 -1.42
C HIS A 345 -6.09 26.95 -0.02
N PHE A 346 -5.38 26.33 0.93
CA PHE A 346 -5.34 26.72 2.34
C PHE A 346 -3.92 27.06 2.82
N ARG A 347 -3.82 27.68 3.99
CA ARG A 347 -2.57 27.71 4.78
C ARG A 347 -2.61 26.64 5.85
N VAL A 348 -1.43 26.23 6.30
CA VAL A 348 -1.22 25.25 7.37
C VAL A 348 -0.37 25.86 8.49
N ASN A 349 -0.52 25.38 9.72
CA ASN A 349 0.34 25.76 10.84
C ASN A 349 1.54 24.82 10.97
N ASN A 350 1.34 23.53 10.68
CA ASN A 350 2.35 22.48 10.67
C ASN A 350 2.60 22.04 9.23
N ALA A 351 3.84 21.75 8.87
CA ALA A 351 4.13 21.31 7.51
C ALA A 351 3.52 19.92 7.25
N VAL A 352 3.06 19.70 6.02
CA VAL A 352 2.53 18.41 5.55
C VAL A 352 3.42 17.92 4.41
N ARG A 353 3.85 16.66 4.50
CA ARG A 353 4.76 16.02 3.55
C ARG A 353 4.10 14.80 2.91
N PHE A 354 3.70 14.95 1.65
CA PHE A 354 3.20 13.87 0.82
C PHE A 354 4.39 13.09 0.23
N LEU A 355 4.38 11.77 0.42
CA LEU A 355 5.42 10.85 0.02
C LEU A 355 4.84 9.83 -0.95
N PHE A 356 5.42 9.76 -2.13
CA PHE A 356 5.03 8.81 -3.16
C PHE A 356 6.20 7.87 -3.38
N PHE A 357 6.08 6.65 -2.86
CA PHE A 357 7.18 5.69 -2.86
C PHE A 357 7.22 4.90 -4.15
N GLY A 358 8.42 4.53 -4.58
CA GLY A 358 8.60 3.56 -5.65
C GLY A 358 9.17 2.25 -5.11
N ALA A 359 9.02 1.17 -5.87
CA ALA A 359 9.57 -0.15 -5.54
C ALA A 359 9.06 -0.69 -4.19
N GLU A 360 7.79 -0.45 -3.87
CA GLU A 360 7.14 -1.08 -2.72
C GLU A 360 7.03 -2.60 -2.95
N GLU A 361 6.59 -2.96 -4.15
CA GLU A 361 6.31 -4.34 -4.60
C GLU A 361 7.57 -5.24 -4.60
N PHE A 362 8.74 -4.60 -4.58
CA PHE A 362 10.05 -5.24 -4.54
C PHE A 362 10.67 -5.21 -3.13
N GLY A 363 9.87 -4.98 -2.09
CA GLY A 363 10.29 -5.03 -0.69
C GLY A 363 10.47 -3.67 -0.02
N LEU A 364 9.54 -2.74 -0.26
CA LEU A 364 9.47 -1.43 0.39
C LEU A 364 10.72 -0.56 0.15
N LEU A 365 11.39 -0.76 -0.98
CA LEU A 365 12.74 -0.22 -1.21
C LEU A 365 12.72 1.32 -1.18
N GLY A 366 11.68 1.95 -1.72
CA GLY A 366 11.52 3.40 -1.71
C GLY A 366 11.38 4.00 -0.32
N SER A 367 10.49 3.45 0.53
CA SER A 367 10.29 3.95 1.90
C SER A 367 11.49 3.66 2.79
N TYR A 368 12.12 2.49 2.68
CA TYR A 368 13.38 2.21 3.38
C TYR A 368 14.49 3.16 2.95
N HIS A 369 14.63 3.44 1.64
CA HIS A 369 15.61 4.39 1.14
C HIS A 369 15.34 5.80 1.70
N TYR A 370 14.08 6.24 1.68
CA TYR A 370 13.68 7.53 2.22
C TYR A 370 14.03 7.66 3.70
N VAL A 371 13.59 6.71 4.54
CA VAL A 371 13.84 6.76 5.98
C VAL A 371 15.34 6.67 6.27
N LYS A 372 16.08 5.80 5.57
CA LYS A 372 17.55 5.72 5.69
C LYS A 372 18.23 7.06 5.36
N SER A 373 17.74 7.78 4.35
CA SER A 373 18.31 9.07 3.93
C SER A 373 18.16 10.18 4.97
N ILE A 374 17.15 10.09 5.85
CA ILE A 374 16.93 11.05 6.94
C ILE A 374 17.42 10.52 8.31
N ASN A 375 17.61 9.21 8.45
CA ASN A 375 18.07 8.56 9.68
C ASN A 375 19.53 8.89 10.05
N GLY A 376 20.35 9.31 9.07
CA GLY A 376 21.70 9.81 9.34
C GLY A 376 21.74 11.08 10.20
N SER A 377 20.59 11.73 10.41
CA SER A 377 20.45 12.89 11.29
C SER A 377 19.24 12.70 12.21
N GLU A 378 19.48 12.51 13.51
CA GLU A 378 18.41 12.38 14.50
C GLU A 378 17.46 13.57 14.50
N THR A 379 17.95 14.76 14.14
CA THR A 379 17.13 15.96 14.05
C THR A 379 16.14 15.87 12.89
N GLU A 380 16.48 15.28 11.75
CA GLU A 380 15.57 15.16 10.60
C GLU A 380 14.48 14.11 10.83
N LEU A 381 14.84 12.98 11.45
CA LEU A 381 13.84 12.01 11.92
C LEU A 381 12.90 12.62 12.94
N ALA A 382 13.41 13.44 13.86
CA ALA A 382 12.60 14.07 14.90
C ALA A 382 11.52 15.01 14.34
N LYS A 383 11.74 15.59 13.16
CA LYS A 383 10.76 16.48 12.53
C LYS A 383 9.47 15.77 12.13
N ILE A 384 9.54 14.49 11.76
CA ILE A 384 8.35 13.72 11.40
C ILE A 384 7.64 13.33 12.68
N ARG A 385 6.42 13.84 12.88
CA ARG A 385 5.60 13.62 14.08
C ARG A 385 4.81 12.31 13.99
N ALA A 386 4.27 12.04 12.81
CA ALA A 386 3.50 10.85 12.48
C ALA A 386 3.63 10.55 10.97
N TYR A 387 3.46 9.28 10.61
CA TYR A 387 3.35 8.82 9.23
C TYR A 387 1.99 8.14 9.00
N LEU A 388 1.26 8.55 7.96
CA LEU A 388 0.00 7.91 7.58
C LEU A 388 0.14 7.15 6.25
N ASN A 389 -0.13 5.85 6.27
CA ASN A 389 -0.03 4.98 5.10
C ASN A 389 -1.40 4.76 4.46
N PHE A 390 -1.47 4.91 3.15
CA PHE A 390 -2.68 4.63 2.39
C PHE A 390 -2.30 3.76 1.22
N ASP A 391 -2.71 2.51 1.32
CA ASP A 391 -2.40 1.43 0.40
C ASP A 391 -3.70 0.65 0.20
N MET A 392 -4.15 0.45 -1.03
CA MET A 392 -5.44 -0.17 -1.38
C MET A 392 -6.62 0.37 -0.55
N ILE A 393 -7.09 1.57 -0.88
CA ILE A 393 -8.19 2.26 -0.19
C ILE A 393 -9.52 2.22 -0.94
N ALA A 394 -9.65 1.35 -1.96
CA ALA A 394 -10.79 1.30 -2.86
C ALA A 394 -11.20 -0.12 -3.34
N SER A 395 -10.90 -1.17 -2.57
CA SER A 395 -11.19 -2.56 -2.95
C SER A 395 -12.67 -2.81 -3.29
N PRO A 396 -12.98 -3.67 -4.28
CA PRO A 396 -14.36 -3.88 -4.76
C PRO A 396 -15.27 -4.44 -3.67
N ASN A 397 -14.77 -5.41 -2.90
CA ASN A 397 -15.46 -6.08 -1.80
C ASN A 397 -14.89 -5.60 -0.46
N TYR A 398 -14.70 -4.28 -0.32
CA TYR A 398 -13.98 -3.64 0.79
C TYR A 398 -14.47 -3.99 2.21
N ILE A 399 -13.57 -3.81 3.16
CA ILE A 399 -13.84 -3.43 4.56
C ILE A 399 -13.34 -1.99 4.78
N TYR A 400 -13.76 -1.33 5.87
CA TYR A 400 -13.07 -0.12 6.34
C TYR A 400 -12.08 -0.51 7.44
N GLY A 401 -10.88 -0.93 7.02
CA GLY A 401 -9.78 -1.30 7.91
C GLY A 401 -9.02 -0.08 8.42
N ILE A 402 -8.80 -0.02 9.74
CA ILE A 402 -7.95 0.98 10.39
C ILE A 402 -6.75 0.24 10.99
N TYR A 403 -5.52 0.67 10.72
CA TYR A 403 -4.36 0.01 11.31
C TYR A 403 -4.41 0.07 12.84
N ASP A 404 -4.27 -1.10 13.48
CA ASP A 404 -4.31 -1.33 14.93
C ASP A 404 -3.07 -0.72 15.59
N GLY A 405 -3.22 0.50 16.08
CA GLY A 405 -2.17 1.32 16.65
C GLY A 405 -1.83 0.95 18.08
N ASP A 406 -2.84 0.60 18.87
CA ASP A 406 -2.67 0.19 20.26
C ASP A 406 -2.31 -1.31 20.42
N GLY A 407 -2.52 -2.11 19.37
CA GLY A 407 -2.22 -3.54 19.32
C GLY A 407 -3.29 -4.38 20.00
N SER A 408 -4.47 -3.84 20.26
CA SER A 408 -5.55 -4.51 20.99
C SER A 408 -6.20 -5.65 20.21
N ALA A 409 -6.12 -5.64 18.88
CA ALA A 409 -6.69 -6.67 18.02
C ALA A 409 -5.67 -7.74 17.63
N PHE A 410 -4.42 -7.37 17.38
CA PHE A 410 -3.40 -8.27 16.84
C PHE A 410 -2.18 -8.49 17.74
N ASN A 411 -2.17 -7.96 18.97
CA ASN A 411 -1.03 -7.99 19.90
C ASN A 411 0.25 -7.37 19.33
N LEU A 412 0.12 -6.49 18.32
CA LEU A 412 1.21 -5.77 17.68
C LEU A 412 1.02 -4.27 17.82
N THR A 413 1.57 -3.71 18.90
CA THR A 413 1.46 -2.27 19.19
C THR A 413 2.42 -1.45 18.33
N GLY A 414 1.90 -0.39 17.69
CA GLY A 414 2.71 0.60 16.98
C GLY A 414 3.52 1.51 17.92
N PRO A 415 4.43 2.35 17.40
CA PRO A 415 5.15 3.32 18.22
C PRO A 415 4.21 4.33 18.91
N GLU A 416 4.62 4.89 20.05
CA GLU A 416 3.81 5.81 20.88
C GLU A 416 3.14 6.93 20.06
N GLY A 417 1.80 6.95 20.03
CA GLY A 417 1.00 7.86 19.21
C GLY A 417 0.26 7.15 18.07
N SER A 418 0.63 5.91 17.71
CA SER A 418 -0.11 5.09 16.76
C SER A 418 -1.54 4.80 17.22
N ASP A 419 -1.73 4.53 18.52
CA ASP A 419 -3.02 4.41 19.21
C ASP A 419 -3.92 5.64 19.01
N LEU A 420 -3.33 6.83 19.03
CA LEU A 420 -4.07 8.08 18.82
C LEU A 420 -4.46 8.27 17.35
N ILE A 421 -3.61 7.84 16.41
CA ILE A 421 -3.93 7.87 14.97
C ILE A 421 -5.10 6.93 14.67
N GLU A 422 -5.04 5.70 15.21
CA GLU A 422 -6.14 4.75 15.13
C GLU A 422 -7.43 5.37 15.68
N LYS A 423 -7.36 5.93 16.90
CA LYS A 423 -8.53 6.54 17.56
C LYS A 423 -9.14 7.68 16.75
N ASP A 424 -8.31 8.45 16.06
CA ASP A 424 -8.76 9.53 15.19
C ASP A 424 -9.55 9.02 14.00
N PHE A 425 -9.08 7.95 13.34
CA PHE A 425 -9.81 7.31 12.26
C PHE A 425 -11.10 6.66 12.77
N GLU A 426 -11.07 5.97 13.91
CA GLU A 426 -12.28 5.41 14.50
C GLU A 426 -13.34 6.50 14.73
N ASN A 427 -12.93 7.64 15.31
CA ASN A 427 -13.82 8.76 15.57
C ASN A 427 -14.36 9.35 14.26
N PHE A 428 -13.54 9.42 13.20
CA PHE A 428 -13.99 9.82 11.88
C PHE A 428 -15.09 8.89 11.36
N PHE A 429 -14.88 7.58 11.31
CA PHE A 429 -15.90 6.64 10.80
C PHE A 429 -17.16 6.61 11.68
N LYS A 430 -17.00 6.66 13.00
CA LYS A 430 -18.11 6.83 13.96
C LYS A 430 -18.93 8.09 13.65
N SER A 431 -18.28 9.22 13.34
CA SER A 431 -18.96 10.47 12.96
C SER A 431 -19.74 10.37 11.64
N LYS A 432 -19.33 9.46 10.75
CA LYS A 432 -20.02 9.16 9.49
C LYS A 432 -21.06 8.05 9.63
N ARG A 433 -21.22 7.48 10.83
CA ARG A 433 -22.09 6.34 11.13
C ARG A 433 -21.75 5.12 10.27
N THR A 434 -20.48 4.94 10.00
CA THR A 434 -19.95 3.83 9.21
C THR A 434 -19.14 2.93 10.14
N PRO A 435 -19.37 1.60 10.11
CA PRO A 435 -18.53 0.68 10.88
C PRO A 435 -17.09 0.71 10.36
N SER A 436 -16.16 0.27 11.20
CA SER A 436 -14.76 0.03 10.85
C SER A 436 -14.27 -1.19 11.62
N VAL A 437 -13.24 -1.84 11.09
CA VAL A 437 -12.58 -2.99 11.72
C VAL A 437 -11.08 -2.72 11.86
N PRO A 438 -10.40 -3.32 12.86
CA PRO A 438 -8.96 -3.20 12.96
C PRO A 438 -8.27 -3.94 11.81
N SER A 439 -7.12 -3.42 11.38
CA SER A 439 -6.26 -3.98 10.36
C SER A 439 -4.85 -4.14 10.93
N GLU A 440 -4.18 -5.24 10.64
CA GLU A 440 -2.87 -5.53 11.20
C GLU A 440 -1.76 -4.68 10.57
N PHE A 441 -0.76 -4.27 11.36
CA PHE A 441 0.54 -3.86 10.84
C PHE A 441 1.38 -5.07 10.39
N SER A 442 0.94 -5.74 9.33
CA SER A 442 1.57 -6.95 8.77
C SER A 442 3.02 -6.75 8.32
N GLY A 443 3.48 -5.50 8.16
CA GLY A 443 4.81 -5.16 7.68
C GLY A 443 4.96 -5.20 6.16
N ARG A 444 3.85 -5.41 5.43
CA ARG A 444 3.78 -5.53 3.96
C ARG A 444 3.46 -4.21 3.24
N SER A 445 3.81 -3.07 3.83
CA SER A 445 3.62 -1.76 3.19
C SER A 445 4.56 -0.71 3.80
N ASP A 446 4.62 0.48 3.22
CA ASP A 446 5.64 1.50 3.46
C ASP A 446 5.73 1.99 4.93
N TYR A 447 4.67 1.84 5.72
CA TYR A 447 4.70 2.14 7.16
C TYR A 447 5.78 1.36 7.92
N ALA A 448 6.20 0.18 7.42
CA ALA A 448 7.17 -0.66 8.09
C ALA A 448 8.51 0.06 8.28
N GLY A 449 8.96 0.82 7.27
CA GLY A 449 10.17 1.63 7.35
C GLY A 449 10.11 2.70 8.44
N PHE A 450 8.92 3.26 8.69
CA PHE A 450 8.68 4.27 9.72
C PHE A 450 8.58 3.66 11.12
N ILE A 451 7.82 2.56 11.27
CA ILE A 451 7.67 1.84 12.54
C ILE A 451 9.03 1.32 13.05
N GLN A 452 9.86 0.78 12.16
CA GLN A 452 11.21 0.31 12.49
C GLN A 452 12.17 1.43 12.92
N ASN A 453 11.79 2.69 12.75
CA ASN A 453 12.53 3.86 13.25
C ASN A 453 11.74 4.61 14.34
N GLY A 454 10.75 3.93 14.95
CA GLY A 454 9.96 4.44 16.07
C GLY A 454 9.08 5.63 15.72
N ILE A 455 8.80 5.86 14.44
CA ILE A 455 7.87 6.91 14.03
C ILE A 455 6.44 6.36 14.19
N PRO A 456 5.55 7.07 14.90
CA PRO A 456 4.16 6.67 15.04
C PRO A 456 3.51 6.59 13.66
N SER A 457 2.92 5.44 13.37
CA SER A 457 2.29 5.15 12.09
C SER A 457 0.83 4.77 12.26
N GLY A 458 0.04 5.00 11.24
CA GLY A 458 -1.34 4.51 11.12
C GLY A 458 -1.85 4.73 9.71
N GLY A 459 -3.14 4.59 9.47
CA GLY A 459 -3.68 4.67 8.12
C GLY A 459 -4.89 3.79 7.91
N LEU A 460 -5.22 3.58 6.63
CA LEU A 460 -6.44 2.89 6.22
C LEU A 460 -6.10 1.83 5.17
N PHE A 461 -6.89 0.76 5.17
CA PHE A 461 -6.78 -0.36 4.25
C PHE A 461 -8.17 -0.89 3.94
N THR A 462 -8.43 -1.28 2.69
CA THR A 462 -9.73 -1.86 2.30
C THR A 462 -9.71 -3.37 2.05
N GLY A 463 -8.55 -4.00 2.24
CA GLY A 463 -8.40 -5.44 2.09
C GLY A 463 -7.87 -5.84 0.71
N ALA A 464 -7.14 -6.95 0.67
CA ALA A 464 -6.54 -7.51 -0.54
C ALA A 464 -7.06 -8.95 -0.80
N GLU A 465 -6.22 -9.97 -0.68
CA GLU A 465 -6.53 -11.36 -1.03
C GLU A 465 -7.45 -12.08 -0.03
N VAL A 466 -7.62 -11.55 1.18
CA VAL A 466 -8.35 -12.20 2.27
C VAL A 466 -9.83 -12.32 1.94
N LEU A 467 -10.41 -13.49 2.20
CA LEU A 467 -11.83 -13.76 1.99
C LEU A 467 -12.67 -13.01 3.03
N LYS A 468 -13.67 -12.26 2.55
CA LYS A 468 -14.63 -11.58 3.40
C LYS A 468 -15.47 -12.58 4.21
N THR A 469 -15.61 -12.33 5.51
CA THR A 469 -16.46 -13.13 6.40
C THR A 469 -17.94 -12.80 6.25
N GLU A 470 -18.82 -13.66 6.79
CA GLU A 470 -20.25 -13.36 6.82
C GLU A 470 -20.58 -12.15 7.69
N GLU A 471 -19.85 -11.96 8.79
CA GLU A 471 -19.98 -10.83 9.70
C GLU A 471 -19.63 -9.52 9.01
N GLU A 472 -18.52 -9.49 8.27
CA GLU A 472 -18.11 -8.32 7.49
C GLU A 472 -19.07 -8.05 6.33
N ALA A 473 -19.58 -9.08 5.66
CA ALA A 473 -20.60 -8.90 4.63
C ALA A 473 -21.89 -8.26 5.19
N LYS A 474 -22.27 -8.58 6.44
CA LYS A 474 -23.38 -7.91 7.14
C LYS A 474 -23.07 -6.44 7.46
N LEU A 475 -21.82 -6.12 7.78
CA LEU A 475 -21.40 -4.75 8.16
C LEU A 475 -21.17 -3.82 6.96
N PHE A 476 -20.55 -4.33 5.90
CA PHE A 476 -20.03 -3.54 4.77
C PHE A 476 -20.73 -3.86 3.44
N GLY A 477 -21.58 -4.88 3.40
CA GLY A 477 -22.11 -5.45 2.17
C GLY A 477 -21.08 -6.29 1.41
N GLY A 478 -21.37 -6.57 0.15
CA GLY A 478 -20.56 -7.43 -0.71
C GLY A 478 -20.84 -8.92 -0.48
N THR A 479 -19.89 -9.77 -0.85
CA THR A 479 -20.09 -11.23 -0.88
C THR A 479 -19.10 -11.92 0.06
N ALA A 480 -19.64 -12.67 1.04
CA ALA A 480 -18.84 -13.52 1.91
C ALA A 480 -18.19 -14.67 1.13
N GLY A 481 -17.01 -15.11 1.55
CA GLY A 481 -16.23 -16.13 0.84
C GLY A 481 -15.58 -15.66 -0.47
N VAL A 482 -15.71 -14.37 -0.81
CA VAL A 482 -15.00 -13.72 -1.92
C VAL A 482 -13.93 -12.80 -1.35
N ALA A 483 -12.75 -12.75 -1.97
CA ALA A 483 -11.66 -11.88 -1.57
C ALA A 483 -12.11 -10.40 -1.51
N TYR A 484 -11.49 -9.60 -0.65
CA TYR A 484 -11.72 -8.14 -0.61
C TYR A 484 -11.40 -7.48 -1.95
N ASP A 485 -10.30 -7.91 -2.57
CA ASP A 485 -9.93 -7.58 -3.94
C ASP A 485 -9.59 -8.85 -4.73
N VAL A 486 -10.52 -9.28 -5.58
CA VAL A 486 -10.34 -10.46 -6.44
C VAL A 486 -9.27 -10.26 -7.51
N ASN A 487 -8.92 -9.01 -7.80
CA ASN A 487 -7.95 -8.61 -8.80
C ASN A 487 -6.62 -8.13 -8.19
N TYR A 488 -6.42 -8.26 -6.88
CA TYR A 488 -5.12 -8.02 -6.24
C TYR A 488 -4.01 -8.74 -7.02
N HIS A 489 -3.01 -7.99 -7.46
CA HIS A 489 -1.87 -8.43 -8.28
C HIS A 489 -2.25 -9.07 -9.64
N LYS A 490 -3.39 -8.70 -10.24
CA LYS A 490 -3.86 -9.25 -11.51
C LYS A 490 -4.14 -8.17 -12.55
N ALA A 491 -4.18 -8.58 -13.82
CA ALA A 491 -4.48 -7.70 -14.95
C ALA A 491 -5.85 -6.99 -14.85
N GLY A 492 -6.78 -7.55 -14.07
CA GLY A 492 -8.10 -6.98 -13.81
C GLY A 492 -8.12 -5.83 -12.81
N ASP A 493 -6.99 -5.45 -12.18
CA ASP A 493 -6.94 -4.32 -11.25
C ASP A 493 -6.96 -2.98 -12.00
N THR A 494 -8.09 -2.69 -12.63
CA THR A 494 -8.38 -1.51 -13.44
C THR A 494 -9.34 -0.56 -12.72
N ILE A 495 -9.77 0.54 -13.37
CA ILE A 495 -10.74 1.46 -12.76
C ILE A 495 -12.11 0.81 -12.49
N GLU A 496 -12.42 -0.27 -13.21
CA GLU A 496 -13.63 -1.08 -13.03
C GLU A 496 -13.59 -1.93 -11.76
N ASN A 497 -12.39 -2.15 -11.19
CA ASN A 497 -12.17 -2.86 -9.94
C ASN A 497 -12.52 -2.02 -8.70
N LEU A 498 -12.61 -0.69 -8.85
CA LEU A 498 -12.69 0.22 -7.70
C LEU A 498 -14.11 0.36 -7.14
N ASN A 499 -14.24 0.22 -5.82
CA ASN A 499 -15.42 0.70 -5.11
C ASN A 499 -15.33 2.21 -4.85
N TRP A 500 -16.08 3.00 -5.63
CA TRP A 500 -16.03 4.45 -5.56
C TRP A 500 -16.56 5.07 -4.26
N GLU A 501 -17.46 4.39 -3.55
CA GLU A 501 -17.99 4.90 -2.28
C GLU A 501 -16.94 4.79 -1.18
N ALA A 502 -16.31 3.60 -1.08
CA ALA A 502 -15.19 3.38 -0.18
C ALA A 502 -14.02 4.33 -0.48
N PHE A 503 -13.68 4.48 -1.76
CA PHE A 503 -12.59 5.36 -2.16
C PHE A 503 -12.82 6.83 -1.76
N VAL A 504 -14.05 7.35 -1.99
CA VAL A 504 -14.40 8.72 -1.60
C VAL A 504 -14.39 8.87 -0.07
N LEU A 505 -14.92 7.91 0.68
CA LEU A 505 -14.97 8.00 2.14
C LEU A 505 -13.58 7.94 2.77
N ASN A 506 -12.73 7.02 2.32
CA ASN A 506 -11.33 6.94 2.74
C ASN A 506 -10.57 8.21 2.38
N THR A 507 -10.76 8.77 1.17
CA THR A 507 -10.11 10.04 0.80
C THR A 507 -10.59 11.21 1.68
N LYS A 508 -11.86 11.22 2.12
CA LYS A 508 -12.34 12.18 3.12
C LYS A 508 -11.71 11.97 4.49
N ALA A 509 -11.44 10.74 4.89
CA ALA A 509 -10.71 10.43 6.11
C ALA A 509 -9.26 10.94 6.03
N ILE A 510 -8.59 10.78 4.88
CA ILE A 510 -7.26 11.36 4.62
C ILE A 510 -7.32 12.88 4.76
N ALA A 511 -8.26 13.54 4.09
CA ALA A 511 -8.47 14.98 4.19
C ALA A 511 -8.72 15.43 5.64
N HIS A 512 -9.51 14.66 6.40
CA HIS A 512 -9.78 14.94 7.80
C HIS A 512 -8.50 14.95 8.64
N SER A 513 -7.69 13.90 8.53
CA SER A 513 -6.42 13.76 9.27
C SER A 513 -5.40 14.81 8.85
N VAL A 514 -5.26 15.08 7.55
CA VAL A 514 -4.39 16.15 7.04
C VAL A 514 -4.79 17.50 7.63
N ALA A 515 -6.08 17.88 7.59
CA ALA A 515 -6.52 19.14 8.16
C ALA A 515 -6.30 19.22 9.68
N LYS A 516 -6.56 18.13 10.41
CA LYS A 516 -6.34 18.06 11.86
C LYS A 516 -4.89 18.36 12.23
N TYR A 517 -3.96 17.57 11.69
CA TYR A 517 -2.55 17.65 12.06
C TYR A 517 -1.84 18.84 11.42
N ALA A 518 -2.29 19.31 10.26
CA ALA A 518 -1.81 20.56 9.67
C ALA A 518 -2.14 21.80 10.52
N VAL A 519 -3.18 21.73 11.37
CA VAL A 519 -3.60 22.84 12.25
C VAL A 519 -3.00 22.72 13.64
N SER A 520 -3.05 21.53 14.24
CA SER A 520 -2.65 21.34 15.63
C SER A 520 -2.19 19.92 15.94
N TRP A 521 -1.23 19.85 16.85
CA TRP A 521 -0.70 18.64 17.46
C TRP A 521 -1.24 18.40 18.88
N LYS A 522 -2.23 19.18 19.30
CA LYS A 522 -2.81 19.08 20.64
C LYS A 522 -3.34 17.66 20.89
N GLY A 523 -2.89 17.07 22.00
CA GLY A 523 -3.25 15.70 22.38
C GLY A 523 -2.34 14.63 21.78
N PHE A 524 -1.38 14.98 20.91
CA PHE A 524 -0.45 14.04 20.30
C PHE A 524 0.96 14.19 20.92
N PRO A 525 1.61 13.11 21.36
CA PRO A 525 2.84 13.14 22.17
C PRO A 525 3.97 13.87 21.46
N ALA A 526 4.74 14.68 22.19
CA ALA A 526 5.97 15.31 21.67
C ALA A 526 7.00 14.25 21.27
N VAL A 527 7.87 14.58 20.31
CA VAL A 527 8.87 13.62 19.84
C VAL A 527 9.92 13.37 20.92
N ASN A 528 10.06 12.12 21.33
CA ASN A 528 11.11 11.65 22.24
C ASN A 528 12.01 10.65 21.52
N LEU A 529 13.22 11.10 21.17
CA LEU A 529 14.18 10.28 20.39
C LEU A 529 14.58 8.99 21.09
N ALA A 530 14.72 8.99 22.42
CA ALA A 530 15.08 7.77 23.16
C ALA A 530 13.96 6.72 23.06
N LYS A 531 12.70 7.14 23.23
CA LYS A 531 11.54 6.25 23.03
C LYS A 531 11.42 5.77 21.59
N ARG A 532 11.73 6.62 20.60
CA ARG A 532 11.74 6.21 19.19
C ARG A 532 12.76 5.12 18.91
N ARG A 533 13.99 5.28 19.39
CA ARG A 533 15.03 4.26 19.21
C ARG A 533 14.59 2.93 19.82
N TYR A 534 14.10 2.97 21.06
CA TYR A 534 13.59 1.78 21.75
C TYR A 534 12.44 1.10 20.98
N ALA A 535 11.46 1.87 20.53
CA ALA A 535 10.34 1.34 19.74
C ALA A 535 10.82 0.75 18.40
N GLY A 536 11.74 1.43 17.72
CA GLY A 536 12.32 0.97 16.45
C GLY A 536 13.13 -0.32 16.61
N ASP A 537 13.92 -0.43 17.69
CA ASP A 537 14.68 -1.65 17.99
C ASP A 537 13.76 -2.82 18.30
N LYS A 538 12.69 -2.59 19.10
CA LYS A 538 11.66 -3.61 19.36
C LYS A 538 10.99 -4.08 18.06
N ALA A 539 10.61 -3.16 17.19
CA ALA A 539 9.99 -3.48 15.91
C ALA A 539 10.93 -4.30 14.98
N LYS A 540 12.23 -3.99 14.95
CA LYS A 540 13.22 -4.74 14.18
C LYS A 540 13.44 -6.16 14.72
N VAL A 541 13.43 -6.33 16.04
CA VAL A 541 13.53 -7.66 16.68
C VAL A 541 12.30 -8.49 16.33
N PHE A 542 11.10 -7.93 16.52
CA PHE A 542 9.86 -8.62 16.20
C PHE A 542 9.78 -9.03 14.72
N LYS A 543 10.20 -8.15 13.80
CA LYS A 543 10.30 -8.48 12.37
C LYS A 543 11.22 -9.68 12.13
N ARG A 544 12.40 -9.71 12.76
CA ARG A 544 13.33 -10.84 12.63
C ARG A 544 12.75 -12.13 13.21
N GLU A 545 12.04 -12.06 14.34
CA GLU A 545 11.40 -13.23 14.95
C GLU A 545 10.32 -13.81 14.03
N ILE A 546 9.48 -12.96 13.41
CA ILE A 546 8.52 -13.38 12.38
C ILE A 546 9.24 -14.00 11.17
N GLU A 547 10.28 -13.34 10.64
CA GLU A 547 11.05 -13.85 9.50
C GLU A 547 11.72 -15.21 9.81
N THR A 548 12.15 -15.46 11.06
CA THR A 548 12.74 -16.75 11.48
C THR A 548 11.72 -17.85 11.75
N HIS A 549 10.47 -17.51 12.08
CA HIS A 549 9.39 -18.47 12.32
C HIS A 549 8.54 -18.75 11.08
N GLN A 550 8.68 -17.96 10.01
CA GLN A 550 7.97 -18.13 8.73
C GLN A 550 8.63 -19.10 7.74
N HIS A 551 9.35 -20.13 8.20
CA HIS A 551 9.79 -21.19 7.30
C HIS A 551 8.64 -22.04 6.73
N ASP A 552 7.40 -21.90 7.21
CA ASP A 552 6.26 -22.71 6.78
C ASP A 552 5.08 -21.97 6.10
N HIS A 553 5.07 -20.64 5.94
CA HIS A 553 4.00 -19.97 5.20
C HIS A 553 4.48 -18.77 4.38
N HIS A 554 4.40 -18.91 3.05
CA HIS A 554 4.33 -17.88 2.00
C HIS A 554 4.94 -16.50 2.30
N SER A 555 6.26 -16.42 2.41
CA SER A 555 7.01 -15.16 2.44
C SER A 555 7.79 -14.96 1.13
N GLY A 556 7.04 -14.70 0.05
CA GLY A 556 7.57 -13.95 -1.08
C GLY A 556 7.63 -12.45 -0.75
N PRO A 557 8.24 -11.60 -1.61
CA PRO A 557 8.02 -10.15 -1.53
C PRO A 557 6.51 -9.87 -1.51
N CYS A 558 6.07 -8.70 -1.02
CA CYS A 558 4.68 -8.26 -1.08
C CYS A 558 4.08 -8.74 -2.42
N GLY A 559 3.17 -9.73 -2.40
CA GLY A 559 2.75 -10.40 -3.64
C GLY A 559 3.21 -11.82 -3.94
N GLY A 560 3.41 -12.68 -2.94
CA GLY A 560 3.31 -14.13 -3.13
C GLY A 560 1.88 -14.59 -3.45
N GLY A 561 1.23 -13.98 -4.44
CA GLY A 561 -0.08 -14.38 -4.91
C GLY A 561 -0.02 -15.81 -5.44
N ALA A 562 -0.91 -16.66 -4.92
CA ALA A 562 -1.24 -17.91 -5.57
C ALA A 562 -1.84 -17.57 -6.95
N LEU A 563 -1.03 -17.72 -8.01
CA LEU A 563 -1.54 -17.78 -9.36
C LEU A 563 -2.15 -19.16 -9.54
N ILE A 564 -3.46 -19.15 -9.80
CA ILE A 564 -4.32 -20.30 -10.09
C ILE A 564 -3.85 -20.98 -11.38
#